data_AF-A0A9E5XVG4-F1
#
_entry.id   AF-A0A9E5XVG4-F1
#
_cell.length_a   1.000
_cell.length_b   1.000
_cell.length_c   1.000
_cell.angle_alpha   90.00
_cell.angle_beta   90.00
_cell.angle_gamma   90.00
#
_symmetry.space_group_name_H-M   'P 1'
#
loop_
_entity.id
_entity.type
_entity.pdbx_description
1 polymer ?
#
loop_
_entity_poly.entity_id
_entity_poly.type
_entity_poly.pdbx_seq_one_letter_code
_entity_poly.pdbx_strand_id
1 'polypeptide(L)'
;IDGADGGSFEAYTMLASDYPDGKYYIATAFYSAYDFGDFGGQDLSFNLDYNQIGIQAGGFEYPDAMNTVLNIDNTLYLAEVVKSGTTWTVSEFEGFKAEDLNFASSSWGGTDGSLSSSYDWRFPSAVVTAGTSGAYTIDKLNVDWMENIWGETVTSTTPVDIVINDDGTLEIPDQYYMTTDYAGDPYDYNISGTGTWNRYMTPVSMEIHYEMDQDGFLVANWLLNNGYSDYPYFIAEIVVSAKSSDYYPVGHIDGKPY
;
A
#
# COMPACT_ATOMS: atom_id res chain seq x y z
N ILE A 1 -22.14 8.05 -13.81
CA ILE A 1 -20.88 8.27 -14.54
C ILE A 1 -20.99 7.46 -15.81
N ASP A 2 -20.90 8.11 -16.97
CA ASP A 2 -21.06 7.47 -18.28
C ASP A 2 -19.93 6.45 -18.44
N GLY A 3 -20.29 5.21 -18.77
CA GLY A 3 -19.45 4.03 -18.53
C GLY A 3 -18.29 3.94 -19.51
N ALA A 4 -17.10 3.71 -18.96
CA ALA A 4 -15.96 3.12 -19.64
C ALA A 4 -16.37 1.87 -20.42
N ASP A 5 -15.86 1.72 -21.65
CA ASP A 5 -16.14 0.55 -22.51
C ASP A 5 -14.98 -0.46 -22.52
N GLY A 6 -13.88 -0.16 -21.81
CA GLY A 6 -12.68 -1.00 -21.78
C GLY A 6 -11.87 -0.94 -23.08
N GLY A 7 -12.03 0.10 -23.88
CA GLY A 7 -11.24 0.34 -25.08
C GLY A 7 -9.78 0.73 -24.78
N SER A 8 -8.93 0.68 -25.82
CA SER A 8 -7.52 1.12 -25.72
C SER A 8 -7.35 2.64 -25.57
N PHE A 9 -8.45 3.40 -25.59
CA PHE A 9 -8.48 4.85 -25.44
C PHE A 9 -9.84 5.26 -24.89
N GLU A 10 -9.83 6.11 -23.87
CA GLU A 10 -11.04 6.69 -23.29
C GLU A 10 -10.94 8.22 -23.28
N ALA A 11 -12.07 8.88 -23.54
CA ALA A 11 -12.15 10.34 -23.51
C ALA A 11 -13.30 10.78 -22.61
N TYR A 12 -13.01 11.74 -21.74
CA TYR A 12 -13.99 12.32 -20.83
C TYR A 12 -14.03 13.85 -20.97
N THR A 13 -15.22 14.43 -20.90
CA THR A 13 -15.41 15.89 -20.96
C THR A 13 -16.06 16.39 -19.67
N MET A 14 -15.35 17.25 -18.95
CA MET A 14 -15.89 17.96 -17.79
C MET A 14 -16.58 19.25 -18.22
N LEU A 15 -17.89 19.34 -17.99
CA LEU A 15 -18.67 20.56 -18.26
C LEU A 15 -18.79 21.41 -16.99
N ALA A 16 -18.52 22.72 -17.11
CA ALA A 16 -18.53 23.63 -15.96
C ALA A 16 -19.88 23.73 -15.23
N SER A 17 -20.99 23.40 -15.89
CA SER A 17 -22.33 23.36 -15.30
C SER A 17 -22.54 22.17 -14.36
N ASP A 18 -21.82 21.08 -14.59
CA ASP A 18 -22.08 19.78 -13.97
C ASP A 18 -21.18 19.57 -12.76
N TYR A 19 -20.12 20.37 -12.65
CA TYR A 19 -19.10 20.28 -11.62
C TYR A 19 -19.02 21.56 -10.79
N PRO A 20 -19.31 21.52 -9.48
CA PRO A 20 -19.07 22.66 -8.60
C PRO A 20 -17.58 23.02 -8.52
N ASP A 21 -17.26 24.18 -7.95
CA ASP A 21 -15.85 24.50 -7.67
C ASP A 21 -15.29 23.53 -6.62
N GLY A 22 -14.05 23.12 -6.79
CA GLY A 22 -13.47 22.07 -5.96
C GLY A 22 -12.27 21.38 -6.60
N LYS A 23 -11.80 20.35 -5.90
CA LYS A 23 -10.70 19.48 -6.30
C LYS A 23 -11.28 18.15 -6.79
N TYR A 24 -10.74 17.68 -7.91
CA TYR A 24 -11.12 16.44 -8.56
C TYR A 24 -9.87 15.65 -8.92
N TYR A 25 -10.04 14.34 -9.08
CA TYR A 25 -8.96 13.45 -9.48
C TYR A 25 -9.33 12.68 -10.73
N ILE A 26 -8.38 12.60 -11.65
CA ILE A 26 -8.43 11.68 -12.78
C ILE A 26 -7.68 10.43 -12.34
N ALA A 27 -8.38 9.29 -12.39
CA ALA A 27 -7.83 8.01 -12.00
C ALA A 27 -8.18 6.94 -13.03
N THR A 28 -7.38 5.88 -13.05
CA THR A 28 -7.58 4.70 -13.87
C THR A 28 -7.58 3.46 -12.99
N ALA A 29 -8.34 2.45 -13.38
CA ALA A 29 -8.39 1.17 -12.70
C ALA A 29 -8.56 0.07 -13.75
N PHE A 30 -8.36 -1.17 -13.35
CA PHE A 30 -8.86 -2.31 -14.12
C PHE A 30 -9.81 -3.12 -13.26
N TYR A 31 -10.92 -3.54 -13.85
CA TYR A 31 -11.96 -4.29 -13.15
C TYR A 31 -11.47 -5.68 -12.71
N SER A 32 -10.66 -6.31 -13.57
CA SER A 32 -10.03 -7.59 -13.30
C SER A 32 -8.83 -7.75 -14.21
N ALA A 33 -7.71 -8.21 -13.67
CA ALA A 33 -6.63 -8.73 -14.48
C ALA A 33 -6.55 -10.24 -14.27
N TYR A 34 -6.39 -10.98 -15.37
CA TYR A 34 -6.06 -12.39 -15.31
C TYR A 34 -4.55 -12.52 -15.41
N ASP A 35 -3.91 -12.97 -14.32
CA ASP A 35 -2.52 -13.39 -14.38
C ASP A 35 -2.47 -14.72 -15.14
N PHE A 36 -1.83 -14.70 -16.31
CA PHE A 36 -1.62 -15.92 -17.12
C PHE A 36 -0.56 -16.86 -16.50
N GLY A 37 -0.03 -16.53 -15.32
CA GLY A 37 0.46 -17.51 -14.36
C GLY A 37 1.92 -17.90 -14.47
N ASP A 38 2.79 -17.08 -15.08
CA ASP A 38 4.20 -17.47 -15.22
C ASP A 38 5.25 -16.34 -15.12
N PHE A 39 4.89 -15.05 -14.96
CA PHE A 39 5.88 -13.95 -15.10
C PHE A 39 5.74 -12.73 -14.17
N GLY A 40 5.06 -12.84 -13.03
CA GLY A 40 4.95 -11.68 -12.11
C GLY A 40 4.10 -10.54 -12.68
N GLY A 41 3.03 -10.90 -13.41
CA GLY A 41 2.10 -9.96 -14.02
C GLY A 41 2.61 -9.28 -15.29
N GLN A 42 1.93 -8.20 -15.65
CA GLN A 42 2.28 -7.29 -16.73
C GLN A 42 2.24 -5.87 -16.18
N ASP A 43 3.27 -5.10 -16.50
CA ASP A 43 3.30 -3.67 -16.21
C ASP A 43 2.44 -2.92 -17.24
N LEU A 44 1.63 -2.00 -16.73
CA LEU A 44 0.69 -1.19 -17.48
C LEU A 44 1.17 0.26 -17.47
N SER A 45 1.38 0.80 -18.67
CA SER A 45 1.74 2.20 -18.85
C SER A 45 0.51 3.02 -19.26
N PHE A 46 0.41 4.26 -18.77
CA PHE A 46 -0.71 5.16 -19.07
C PHE A 46 -0.20 6.50 -19.60
N ASN A 47 -0.93 7.05 -20.57
CA ASN A 47 -0.73 8.43 -21.03
C ASN A 47 -2.03 9.19 -20.76
N LEU A 48 -1.94 10.29 -20.02
CA LEU A 48 -3.06 11.19 -19.79
C LEU A 48 -2.85 12.47 -20.58
N ASP A 49 -3.65 12.68 -21.61
CA ASP A 49 -3.70 13.94 -22.34
C ASP A 49 -4.89 14.79 -21.88
N TYR A 50 -4.71 16.11 -21.80
CA TYR A 50 -5.77 17.05 -21.46
C TYR A 50 -5.72 18.31 -22.31
N ASN A 51 -6.91 18.87 -22.57
CA ASN A 51 -7.05 20.09 -23.36
C ASN A 51 -8.23 20.94 -22.87
N GLN A 52 -7.90 22.05 -22.23
CA GLN A 52 -8.80 23.14 -21.96
C GLN A 52 -8.59 24.24 -23.00
N ILE A 53 -9.53 24.33 -23.94
CA ILE A 53 -9.46 25.26 -25.08
C ILE A 53 -9.15 26.69 -24.59
N GLY A 54 -8.02 27.22 -25.07
CA GLY A 54 -7.60 28.60 -24.82
C GLY A 54 -6.98 28.86 -23.44
N ILE A 55 -6.80 27.85 -22.59
CA ILE A 55 -6.24 28.02 -21.23
C ILE A 55 -5.02 27.11 -21.03
N GLN A 56 -5.18 25.79 -21.17
CA GLN A 56 -4.12 24.83 -20.86
C GLN A 56 -4.29 23.58 -21.73
N ALA A 57 -3.19 23.05 -22.25
CA ALA A 57 -3.17 21.72 -22.86
C ALA A 57 -1.83 21.07 -22.53
N GLY A 58 -1.82 19.75 -22.42
CA GLY A 58 -0.63 19.00 -22.09
C GLY A 58 -0.95 17.53 -21.86
N GLY A 59 0.02 16.82 -21.29
CA GLY A 59 -0.18 15.44 -20.87
C GLY A 59 0.90 14.98 -19.90
N PHE A 60 0.66 13.82 -19.33
CA PHE A 60 1.55 13.13 -18.39
C PHE A 60 1.72 11.67 -18.83
N GLU A 61 2.93 11.15 -18.67
CA GLU A 61 3.28 9.77 -19.00
C GLU A 61 3.57 9.00 -17.71
N TYR A 62 2.93 7.85 -17.54
CA TYR A 62 3.06 6.98 -16.38
C TYR A 62 3.55 5.61 -16.86
N PRO A 63 4.85 5.44 -17.12
CA PRO A 63 5.40 4.15 -17.51
C PRO A 63 5.31 3.18 -16.33
N ASP A 64 4.92 1.93 -16.62
CA ASP A 64 4.89 0.81 -15.67
C ASP A 64 4.18 1.12 -14.33
N ALA A 65 3.12 1.93 -14.40
CA ALA A 65 2.51 2.54 -13.22
C ALA A 65 1.48 1.65 -12.51
N MET A 66 1.06 0.55 -13.12
CA MET A 66 0.32 -0.52 -12.45
C MET A 66 0.84 -1.88 -12.89
N ASN A 67 0.74 -2.88 -12.01
CA ASN A 67 1.04 -4.27 -12.35
C ASN A 67 -0.18 -5.17 -12.14
N THR A 68 -0.41 -6.10 -13.06
CA THR A 68 -1.59 -6.99 -13.03
C THR A 68 -1.58 -8.07 -11.95
N VAL A 69 -0.48 -8.27 -11.22
CA VAL A 69 -0.43 -9.15 -10.03
C VAL A 69 -1.38 -8.65 -8.95
N LEU A 70 -1.51 -7.33 -8.81
CA LEU A 70 -2.42 -6.72 -7.87
C LEU A 70 -3.84 -6.77 -8.47
N ASN A 71 -4.55 -7.87 -8.27
CA ASN A 71 -5.64 -8.28 -9.16
C ASN A 71 -7.06 -7.78 -8.80
N ILE A 72 -7.24 -7.01 -7.72
CA ILE A 72 -8.56 -6.47 -7.34
C ILE A 72 -8.51 -5.02 -6.84
N ASP A 73 -9.49 -4.22 -7.27
CA ASP A 73 -9.82 -2.88 -6.77
C ASP A 73 -8.69 -1.82 -6.79
N ASN A 74 -7.66 -2.03 -7.60
CA ASN A 74 -6.56 -1.08 -7.73
C ASN A 74 -6.94 0.11 -8.60
N THR A 75 -6.87 1.30 -8.02
CA THR A 75 -7.09 2.59 -8.66
C THR A 75 -5.80 3.39 -8.60
N LEU A 76 -5.22 3.70 -9.76
CA LEU A 76 -4.09 4.61 -9.93
C LEU A 76 -4.59 6.03 -10.16
N TYR A 77 -4.11 6.98 -9.36
CA TYR A 77 -4.42 8.40 -9.51
C TYR A 77 -3.38 9.06 -10.40
N LEU A 78 -3.84 9.71 -11.46
CA LEU A 78 -2.99 10.29 -12.50
C LEU A 78 -2.86 11.80 -12.30
N ALA A 79 -3.97 12.53 -12.24
CA ALA A 79 -3.93 13.99 -12.17
C ALA A 79 -4.90 14.57 -11.13
N GLU A 80 -4.53 15.75 -10.63
CA GLU A 80 -5.41 16.63 -9.88
C GLU A 80 -5.97 17.71 -10.80
N VAL A 81 -7.28 17.93 -10.70
CA VAL A 81 -8.01 18.95 -11.44
C VAL A 81 -8.67 19.89 -10.43
N VAL A 82 -8.27 21.16 -10.43
CA VAL A 82 -8.85 22.19 -9.56
C VAL A 82 -9.74 23.11 -10.39
N LYS A 83 -11.00 23.23 -10.01
CA LYS A 83 -11.97 24.16 -10.60
C LYS A 83 -12.20 25.36 -9.69
N SER A 84 -12.08 26.56 -10.26
CA SER A 84 -12.47 27.82 -9.61
C SER A 84 -13.19 28.71 -10.63
N GLY A 85 -14.50 28.84 -10.47
CA GLY A 85 -15.40 29.48 -11.41
C GLY A 85 -15.38 28.80 -12.80
N THR A 86 -14.85 29.50 -13.79
CA THR A 86 -14.67 28.98 -15.17
C THR A 86 -13.25 28.50 -15.46
N THR A 87 -12.33 28.69 -14.52
CA THR A 87 -10.94 28.29 -14.67
C THR A 87 -10.76 26.89 -14.13
N TRP A 88 -9.96 26.12 -14.87
CA TRP A 88 -9.56 24.78 -14.51
C TRP A 88 -8.04 24.75 -14.51
N THR A 89 -7.45 24.01 -13.59
CA THR A 89 -6.02 23.78 -13.55
C THR A 89 -5.81 22.30 -13.43
N VAL A 90 -4.99 21.75 -14.31
CA VAL A 90 -4.63 20.34 -14.32
C VAL A 90 -3.16 20.24 -13.95
N SER A 91 -2.86 19.42 -12.94
CA SER A 91 -1.50 19.09 -12.51
C SER A 91 -1.35 17.59 -12.33
N GLU A 92 -0.11 17.10 -12.41
CA GLU A 92 0.22 15.72 -12.07
C GLU A 92 -0.17 15.45 -10.61
N PHE A 93 -0.67 14.24 -10.32
CA PHE A 93 -0.98 13.84 -8.96
C PHE A 93 0.30 13.62 -8.18
N GLU A 94 0.50 14.40 -7.11
CA GLU A 94 1.73 14.35 -6.31
C GLU A 94 1.82 13.15 -5.34
N GLY A 95 0.82 12.27 -5.38
CA GLY A 95 0.62 11.20 -4.42
C GLY A 95 -0.15 11.65 -3.17
N PHE A 96 -0.78 10.69 -2.50
CA PHE A 96 -1.34 10.88 -1.17
C PHE A 96 -0.23 11.30 -0.20
N LYS A 97 -0.57 12.21 0.71
CA LYS A 97 0.27 12.54 1.87
C LYS A 97 -0.01 11.57 2.99
N ALA A 98 0.94 11.41 3.89
CA ALA A 98 0.76 10.56 5.05
C ALA A 98 -0.48 10.97 5.85
N GLU A 99 -0.78 12.26 5.96
CA GLU A 99 -1.97 12.78 6.65
C GLU A 99 -3.31 12.44 5.98
N ASP A 100 -3.31 12.09 4.69
CA ASP A 100 -4.51 11.65 3.97
C ASP A 100 -4.89 10.20 4.34
N LEU A 101 -3.99 9.48 5.00
CA LEU A 101 -4.21 8.10 5.41
C LEU A 101 -5.14 8.05 6.62
N ASN A 102 -6.31 7.46 6.42
CA ASN A 102 -7.24 7.12 7.48
C ASN A 102 -7.38 5.60 7.58
N PHE A 103 -6.65 5.03 8.54
CA PHE A 103 -6.66 3.59 8.82
C PHE A 103 -7.73 3.18 9.84
N ALA A 104 -8.69 4.06 10.17
CA ALA A 104 -9.67 3.78 11.21
C ALA A 104 -10.41 2.45 10.95
N SER A 105 -9.96 1.40 11.65
CA SER A 105 -10.54 0.06 11.79
C SER A 105 -10.59 -0.85 10.55
N SER A 106 -9.73 -0.66 9.55
CA SER A 106 -9.58 -1.66 8.47
C SER A 106 -8.72 -2.84 8.95
N SER A 107 -9.22 -4.07 8.79
CA SER A 107 -8.35 -5.26 8.80
C SER A 107 -7.41 -5.16 7.60
N TRP A 108 -6.11 -5.23 7.82
CA TRP A 108 -5.13 -5.21 6.73
C TRP A 108 -5.16 -6.56 6.02
N GLY A 109 -5.14 -6.54 4.69
CA GLY A 109 -4.91 -7.74 3.89
C GLY A 109 -3.42 -7.94 3.62
N GLY A 110 -3.06 -9.07 3.02
CA GLY A 110 -1.68 -9.35 2.59
C GLY A 110 -1.01 -10.47 3.38
N THR A 111 0.33 -10.50 3.35
CA THR A 111 1.14 -11.54 3.97
C THR A 111 2.22 -10.97 4.89
N ASP A 112 2.61 -11.78 5.86
CA ASP A 112 3.60 -11.43 6.87
C ASP A 112 4.51 -12.63 7.20
N GLY A 113 5.74 -12.35 7.65
CA GLY A 113 6.72 -13.37 8.04
C GLY A 113 7.51 -13.99 6.87
N SER A 114 7.46 -13.39 5.67
CA SER A 114 8.23 -13.89 4.53
C SER A 114 9.74 -13.69 4.76
N LEU A 115 10.51 -14.74 4.49
CA LEU A 115 11.95 -14.79 4.76
C LEU A 115 12.75 -15.50 3.66
N SER A 116 12.10 -16.26 2.77
CA SER A 116 12.82 -17.01 1.76
C SER A 116 11.97 -17.25 0.51
N SER A 117 12.64 -17.25 -0.63
CA SER A 117 12.13 -17.74 -1.91
C SER A 117 11.99 -19.27 -1.94
N SER A 118 12.67 -19.98 -1.04
CA SER A 118 12.73 -21.44 -0.96
C SER A 118 11.79 -22.03 0.10
N TYR A 119 11.36 -21.23 1.08
CA TYR A 119 10.42 -21.63 2.12
C TYR A 119 9.29 -20.61 2.23
N ASP A 120 8.08 -21.03 1.89
CA ASP A 120 6.91 -20.16 2.03
C ASP A 120 6.38 -20.20 3.48
N TRP A 121 6.92 -19.30 4.30
CA TRP A 121 6.46 -19.08 5.68
C TRP A 121 5.61 -17.82 5.80
N ARG A 122 4.92 -17.45 4.72
CA ARG A 122 3.98 -16.33 4.72
C ARG A 122 2.70 -16.74 5.43
N PHE A 123 2.32 -15.95 6.42
CA PHE A 123 1.04 -16.03 7.08
C PHE A 123 0.14 -14.90 6.58
N PRO A 124 -1.19 -15.09 6.51
CA PRO A 124 -2.11 -13.99 6.30
C PRO A 124 -1.83 -12.89 7.32
N SER A 125 -1.70 -11.65 6.85
CA SER A 125 -1.40 -10.54 7.74
C SER A 125 -2.49 -10.38 8.81
N ALA A 126 -2.10 -10.54 10.08
CA ALA A 126 -2.95 -10.19 11.22
C ALA A 126 -2.81 -8.72 11.61
N VAL A 127 -2.07 -7.93 10.79
CA VAL A 127 -1.67 -6.59 11.11
C VAL A 127 -2.89 -5.70 11.33
N VAL A 128 -2.85 -5.00 12.46
CA VAL A 128 -3.79 -3.93 12.74
C VAL A 128 -2.99 -2.65 12.78
N THR A 129 -3.43 -1.64 12.04
CA THR A 129 -3.01 -0.28 12.34
C THR A 129 -4.16 0.55 12.87
N ALA A 130 -3.79 1.45 13.75
CA ALA A 130 -4.67 2.50 14.23
C ALA A 130 -3.92 3.81 14.16
N GLY A 131 -4.60 4.84 13.68
CA GLY A 131 -4.01 6.15 13.56
C GLY A 131 -4.88 7.13 12.81
N THR A 132 -4.70 8.40 13.15
CA THR A 132 -5.25 9.54 12.41
C THR A 132 -4.17 10.60 12.33
N SER A 133 -3.91 11.14 11.14
CA SER A 133 -3.10 12.33 10.93
C SER A 133 -1.72 12.27 11.62
N GLY A 134 -0.83 11.46 11.04
CA GLY A 134 0.60 11.46 11.39
C GLY A 134 1.01 10.67 12.63
N ALA A 135 0.06 10.10 13.38
CA ALA A 135 0.32 9.15 14.45
C ALA A 135 -0.25 7.78 14.05
N TYR A 136 0.61 6.88 13.59
CA TYR A 136 0.26 5.55 13.14
C TYR A 136 0.89 4.53 14.07
N THR A 137 0.14 3.48 14.38
CA THR A 137 0.65 2.32 15.11
C THR A 137 0.41 1.07 14.28
N ILE A 138 1.28 0.08 14.41
CA ILE A 138 1.15 -1.25 13.80
C ILE A 138 1.24 -2.31 14.91
N ASP A 139 0.42 -3.34 14.83
CA ASP A 139 0.38 -4.44 15.80
C ASP A 139 0.31 -5.78 15.07
N LYS A 140 0.70 -6.85 15.74
CA LYS A 140 0.64 -8.25 15.27
C LYS A 140 1.51 -8.64 14.08
N LEU A 141 2.52 -7.84 13.72
CA LEU A 141 3.61 -8.31 12.89
C LEU A 141 4.27 -9.58 13.48
N ASN A 142 4.51 -10.58 12.65
CA ASN A 142 5.21 -11.82 12.93
C ASN A 142 4.59 -12.76 13.98
N VAL A 143 3.42 -12.43 14.56
CA VAL A 143 2.83 -13.24 15.65
C VAL A 143 2.60 -14.68 15.22
N ASP A 144 1.98 -14.89 14.05
CA ASP A 144 1.71 -16.23 13.54
C ASP A 144 3.01 -16.99 13.25
N TRP A 145 4.05 -16.31 12.75
CA TRP A 145 5.34 -16.94 12.49
C TRP A 145 6.04 -17.34 13.79
N MET A 146 6.00 -16.49 14.82
CA MET A 146 6.56 -16.79 16.15
C MET A 146 5.92 -18.05 16.74
N GLU A 147 4.59 -18.17 16.68
CA GLU A 147 3.89 -19.30 17.28
C GLU A 147 4.04 -20.60 16.48
N ASN A 148 4.04 -20.52 15.14
CA ASN A 148 3.99 -21.71 14.28
C ASN A 148 5.36 -22.19 13.78
N ILE A 149 6.33 -21.29 13.63
CA ILE A 149 7.65 -21.60 13.06
C ILE A 149 8.74 -21.49 14.13
N TRP A 150 8.80 -20.37 14.85
CA TRP A 150 9.80 -20.18 15.90
C TRP A 150 9.54 -21.09 17.10
N GLY A 151 8.26 -21.34 17.40
CA GLY A 151 7.81 -22.27 18.43
C GLY A 151 7.69 -21.65 19.82
N GLU A 152 7.56 -20.33 19.90
CA GLU A 152 7.34 -19.61 21.15
C GLU A 152 5.88 -19.14 21.24
N THR A 153 5.29 -19.19 22.42
CA THR A 153 3.90 -18.72 22.62
C THR A 153 3.91 -17.22 22.85
N VAL A 154 3.16 -16.44 22.06
CA VAL A 154 3.07 -14.98 22.29
C VAL A 154 2.13 -14.71 23.47
N THR A 155 2.66 -14.13 24.55
CA THR A 155 1.90 -13.86 25.78
C THR A 155 1.30 -12.47 25.83
N SER A 156 1.95 -11.51 25.15
CA SER A 156 1.45 -10.14 24.97
C SER A 156 2.08 -9.47 23.76
N THR A 157 1.31 -8.60 23.09
CA THR A 157 1.80 -7.64 22.10
C THR A 157 1.46 -6.23 22.52
N THR A 158 2.24 -5.26 22.04
CA THR A 158 2.00 -3.83 22.18
C THR A 158 2.03 -3.21 20.79
N PRO A 159 1.04 -2.39 20.41
CA PRO A 159 1.11 -1.63 19.16
C PRO A 159 2.36 -0.75 19.15
N VAL A 160 3.10 -0.76 18.05
CA VAL A 160 4.35 -0.01 17.90
C VAL A 160 4.15 1.17 16.95
N ASP A 161 4.82 2.28 17.25
CA ASP A 161 4.74 3.48 16.43
C ASP A 161 5.39 3.23 15.05
N ILE A 162 4.77 3.73 14.00
CA ILE A 162 5.30 3.74 12.63
C ILE A 162 5.26 5.17 12.08
N VAL A 163 6.38 5.61 11.53
CA VAL A 163 6.51 6.89 10.84
C VAL A 163 6.29 6.65 9.36
N ILE A 164 5.23 7.25 8.81
CA ILE A 164 4.95 7.20 7.37
C ILE A 164 5.31 8.57 6.79
N ASN A 165 6.21 8.58 5.81
CA ASN A 165 6.72 9.80 5.21
C ASN A 165 6.01 10.12 3.88
N ASP A 166 5.86 11.41 3.60
CA ASP A 166 5.29 11.91 2.34
C ASP A 166 6.12 11.56 1.11
N ASP A 167 7.34 11.05 1.26
CA ASP A 167 8.19 10.62 0.14
C ASP A 167 7.95 9.16 -0.28
N GLY A 168 7.11 8.42 0.44
CA GLY A 168 6.77 7.04 0.14
C GLY A 168 7.57 6.03 0.95
N THR A 169 8.39 6.51 1.88
CA THR A 169 9.09 5.66 2.84
C THR A 169 8.30 5.53 4.14
N LEU A 170 8.62 4.50 4.91
CA LEU A 170 8.18 4.35 6.29
C LEU A 170 9.29 3.80 7.18
N GLU A 171 9.18 4.03 8.48
CA GLU A 171 10.13 3.59 9.51
C GLU A 171 9.39 3.11 10.75
N ILE A 172 9.81 1.97 11.29
CA ILE A 172 9.45 1.49 12.62
C ILE A 172 10.70 1.68 13.49
N PRO A 173 10.74 2.68 14.39
CA PRO A 173 11.87 2.87 15.27
C PRO A 173 11.98 1.70 16.26
N ASP A 174 13.20 1.44 16.73
CA ASP A 174 13.45 0.41 17.76
C ASP A 174 12.64 0.71 19.03
N GLN A 175 11.77 -0.24 19.37
CA GLN A 175 10.89 -0.14 20.53
C GLN A 175 10.44 -1.53 20.96
N TYR A 176 10.05 -1.65 22.22
CA TYR A 176 9.45 -2.87 22.75
C TYR A 176 8.17 -3.23 21.99
N TYR A 177 8.02 -4.52 21.66
CA TYR A 177 6.92 -4.98 20.83
C TYR A 177 6.12 -6.12 21.46
N MET A 178 6.78 -7.22 21.85
CA MET A 178 6.08 -8.40 22.35
C MET A 178 6.86 -9.12 23.44
N THR A 179 6.14 -9.95 24.21
CA THR A 179 6.72 -10.94 25.12
C THR A 179 6.22 -12.31 24.74
N THR A 180 7.13 -13.26 24.62
CA THR A 180 6.83 -14.66 24.35
C THR A 180 7.20 -15.55 25.55
N ASP A 181 6.73 -16.80 25.53
CA ASP A 181 7.11 -17.87 26.45
C ASP A 181 7.75 -19.01 25.65
N TYR A 182 8.96 -19.39 26.06
CA TYR A 182 9.61 -20.61 25.59
C TYR A 182 9.93 -21.51 26.78
N ALA A 183 9.19 -22.62 26.88
CA ALA A 183 9.34 -23.61 27.95
C ALA A 183 9.13 -23.06 29.37
N GLY A 184 8.27 -22.05 29.54
CA GLY A 184 7.96 -21.43 30.83
C GLY A 184 8.84 -20.22 31.19
N ASP A 185 9.81 -19.88 30.35
CA ASP A 185 10.66 -18.70 30.52
C ASP A 185 10.17 -17.57 29.58
N PRO A 186 9.96 -16.35 30.10
CA PRO A 186 9.52 -15.22 29.29
C PRO A 186 10.68 -14.56 28.55
N TYR A 187 10.43 -14.15 27.31
CA TYR A 187 11.39 -13.44 26.47
C TYR A 187 10.77 -12.19 25.86
N ASP A 188 11.45 -11.06 26.04
CA ASP A 188 11.02 -9.77 25.51
C ASP A 188 11.70 -9.49 24.17
N TYR A 189 10.93 -8.96 23.23
CA TYR A 189 11.38 -8.59 21.90
C TYR A 189 11.13 -7.12 21.62
N ASN A 190 12.15 -6.46 21.09
CA ASN A 190 12.01 -5.20 20.38
C ASN A 190 11.78 -5.45 18.88
N ILE A 191 11.18 -4.48 18.19
CA ILE A 191 11.04 -4.47 16.75
C ILE A 191 11.60 -3.17 16.18
N SER A 192 12.24 -3.27 15.01
CA SER A 192 12.60 -2.12 14.19
C SER A 192 12.49 -2.48 12.71
N GLY A 193 12.30 -1.49 11.85
CA GLY A 193 12.14 -1.74 10.43
C GLY A 193 12.05 -0.51 9.56
N THR A 194 12.09 -0.72 8.26
CA THR A 194 11.94 0.30 7.23
C THR A 194 11.12 -0.26 6.08
N GLY A 195 10.53 0.60 5.26
CA GLY A 195 9.69 0.12 4.18
C GLY A 195 9.32 1.21 3.20
N THR A 196 8.43 0.84 2.29
CA THR A 196 7.82 1.76 1.36
C THR A 196 6.31 1.60 1.35
N TRP A 197 5.60 2.64 0.91
CA TRP A 197 4.16 2.59 0.68
C TRP A 197 3.81 3.24 -0.65
N ASN A 198 2.81 2.67 -1.33
CA ASN A 198 2.36 3.18 -2.61
C ASN A 198 1.42 4.38 -2.42
N ARG A 199 1.96 5.57 -2.68
CA ARG A 199 1.26 6.86 -2.55
C ARG A 199 0.37 7.21 -3.73
N TYR A 200 0.39 6.42 -4.79
CA TYR A 200 -0.30 6.76 -6.04
C TYR A 200 -1.53 5.86 -6.29
N MET A 201 -1.70 4.81 -5.48
CA MET A 201 -2.72 3.81 -5.69
C MET A 201 -3.59 3.59 -4.45
N THR A 202 -4.85 3.22 -4.68
CA THR A 202 -5.75 2.66 -3.65
C THR A 202 -6.25 1.28 -4.07
N PRO A 203 -6.34 0.28 -3.18
CA PRO A 203 -5.92 0.33 -1.78
C PRO A 203 -4.41 0.60 -1.63
N VAL A 204 -4.04 1.27 -0.54
CA VAL A 204 -2.65 1.60 -0.25
C VAL A 204 -1.92 0.31 0.09
N SER A 205 -0.85 0.00 -0.63
CA SER A 205 0.03 -1.12 -0.32
C SER A 205 1.28 -0.63 0.43
N MET A 206 1.81 -1.47 1.32
CA MET A 206 3.08 -1.25 2.00
C MET A 206 3.93 -2.52 1.95
N GLU A 207 5.23 -2.33 1.79
CA GLU A 207 6.25 -3.37 1.98
C GLU A 207 7.12 -2.94 3.15
N ILE A 208 7.19 -3.77 4.19
CA ILE A 208 7.91 -3.50 5.43
C ILE A 208 8.98 -4.57 5.61
N HIS A 209 10.23 -4.14 5.74
CA HIS A 209 11.37 -4.95 6.12
C HIS A 209 11.70 -4.68 7.58
N TYR A 210 11.57 -5.70 8.43
CA TYR A 210 11.72 -5.54 9.87
C TYR A 210 12.52 -6.67 10.51
N GLU A 211 13.04 -6.41 11.71
CA GLU A 211 13.81 -7.35 12.52
C GLU A 211 13.25 -7.38 13.93
N MET A 212 13.34 -8.55 14.56
CA MET A 212 13.00 -8.74 15.98
C MET A 212 14.29 -8.97 16.76
N ASP A 213 14.50 -8.14 17.79
CA ASP A 213 15.68 -8.16 18.64
C ASP A 213 15.33 -8.63 20.06
N GLN A 214 15.98 -9.72 20.47
CA GLN A 214 15.91 -10.29 21.82
C GLN A 214 17.25 -10.08 22.53
N ASP A 215 17.42 -8.94 23.19
CA ASP A 215 18.65 -8.59 23.94
C ASP A 215 19.96 -8.71 23.10
N GLY A 216 19.92 -8.21 21.87
CA GLY A 216 21.00 -8.28 20.88
C GLY A 216 20.97 -9.54 20.00
N PHE A 217 20.03 -10.45 20.21
CA PHE A 217 19.79 -11.59 19.34
C PHE A 217 18.80 -11.22 18.24
N LEU A 218 19.32 -11.02 17.04
CA LEU A 218 18.55 -10.69 15.83
C LEU A 218 18.01 -11.96 15.17
N VAL A 219 16.69 -12.15 15.20
CA VAL A 219 16.03 -13.40 14.80
C VAL A 219 16.19 -13.67 13.29
N ALA A 220 15.89 -12.71 12.42
CA ALA A 220 15.98 -12.90 10.98
C ALA A 220 17.43 -13.11 10.54
N ASN A 221 18.37 -12.36 11.11
CA ASN A 221 19.79 -12.58 10.87
C ASN A 221 20.28 -13.97 11.36
N TRP A 222 19.77 -14.50 12.47
CA TRP A 222 20.08 -15.87 12.88
C TRP A 222 19.58 -16.89 11.84
N LEU A 223 18.36 -16.72 11.34
CA LEU A 223 17.79 -17.58 10.29
C LEU A 223 18.65 -17.56 9.03
N LEU A 224 19.07 -16.38 8.58
CA LEU A 224 19.96 -16.22 7.42
C LEU A 224 21.26 -17.00 7.61
N ASN A 225 21.92 -16.82 8.76
CA ASN A 225 23.20 -17.46 9.05
C ASN A 225 23.12 -19.00 9.18
N ASN A 226 21.92 -19.54 9.43
CA ASN A 226 21.66 -20.97 9.50
C ASN A 226 21.02 -21.56 8.23
N GLY A 227 20.87 -20.75 7.17
CA GLY A 227 20.33 -21.20 5.87
C GLY A 227 18.82 -21.41 5.87
N TYR A 228 18.10 -20.77 6.79
CA TYR A 228 16.63 -20.79 6.88
C TYR A 228 15.97 -19.57 6.21
N SER A 229 16.74 -18.54 5.90
CA SER A 229 16.28 -17.30 5.27
C SER A 229 17.22 -16.88 4.14
N ASP A 230 16.69 -16.20 3.13
CA ASP A 230 17.45 -15.52 2.08
C ASP A 230 17.78 -14.06 2.46
N TYR A 231 17.11 -13.54 3.49
CA TYR A 231 17.17 -12.12 3.89
C TYR A 231 17.55 -11.95 5.37
N PRO A 232 18.25 -10.85 5.74
CA PRO A 232 18.55 -10.52 7.12
C PRO A 232 17.40 -9.77 7.83
N TYR A 233 16.17 -9.90 7.35
CA TYR A 233 14.96 -9.26 7.86
C TYR A 233 13.74 -10.07 7.44
N PHE A 234 12.64 -9.91 8.17
CA PHE A 234 11.31 -10.34 7.76
C PHE A 234 10.70 -9.35 6.78
N ILE A 235 9.82 -9.84 5.90
CA ILE A 235 9.07 -9.02 4.96
C ILE A 235 7.57 -9.16 5.27
N ALA A 236 6.90 -8.02 5.43
CA ALA A 236 5.44 -7.90 5.42
C ALA A 236 4.98 -7.11 4.19
N GLU A 237 4.08 -7.69 3.43
CA GLU A 237 3.42 -7.09 2.27
C GLU A 237 1.95 -6.91 2.62
N ILE A 238 1.52 -5.67 2.87
CA ILE A 238 0.24 -5.41 3.51
C ILE A 238 -0.56 -4.36 2.73
N VAL A 239 -1.88 -4.57 2.63
CA VAL A 239 -2.78 -3.77 1.78
C VAL A 239 -3.92 -3.20 2.62
N VAL A 240 -4.23 -1.92 2.39
CA VAL A 240 -5.22 -1.15 3.17
C VAL A 240 -6.18 -0.41 2.28
N SER A 241 -7.46 -0.65 2.50
CA SER A 241 -8.49 0.25 1.99
C SER A 241 -8.43 1.57 2.77
N ALA A 242 -7.80 2.59 2.20
CA ALA A 242 -7.95 3.95 2.72
C ALA A 242 -9.45 4.30 2.70
N LYS A 243 -10.06 4.60 3.85
CA LYS A 243 -11.41 5.14 3.88
C LYS A 243 -11.37 6.57 3.36
N SER A 244 -11.54 6.73 2.06
CA SER A 244 -11.63 8.02 1.40
C SER A 244 -13.07 8.57 1.50
N SER A 245 -13.55 8.85 2.72
CA SER A 245 -14.93 9.38 2.90
C SER A 245 -15.18 10.73 2.20
N ASP A 246 -14.14 11.37 1.66
CA ASP A 246 -14.21 12.65 0.94
C ASP A 246 -13.79 12.57 -0.54
N TYR A 247 -13.47 11.39 -1.08
CA TYR A 247 -13.03 11.26 -2.48
C TYR A 247 -14.18 10.78 -3.37
N TYR A 248 -14.74 11.69 -4.16
CA TYR A 248 -15.56 11.33 -5.30
C TYR A 248 -14.66 11.29 -6.54
N PRO A 249 -14.23 10.10 -7.03
CA PRO A 249 -13.51 10.02 -8.29
C PRO A 249 -14.39 10.58 -9.40
N VAL A 250 -13.82 11.46 -10.22
CA VAL A 250 -14.50 11.96 -11.42
C VAL A 250 -14.08 11.10 -12.59
N GLY A 251 -14.94 10.13 -12.92
CA GLY A 251 -14.67 9.15 -13.96
C GLY A 251 -13.97 7.92 -13.37
N HIS A 252 -14.72 6.82 -13.27
CA HIS A 252 -14.16 5.51 -13.00
C HIS A 252 -13.99 4.83 -14.36
N ILE A 253 -12.75 4.53 -14.72
CA ILE A 253 -12.39 3.82 -15.95
C ILE A 253 -12.37 2.33 -15.61
N ASP A 254 -13.42 1.61 -16.02
CA ASP A 254 -13.58 0.18 -15.81
C ASP A 254 -13.13 -0.58 -17.07
N GLY A 255 -11.88 -1.04 -17.07
CA GLY A 255 -11.38 -1.93 -18.12
C GLY A 255 -11.95 -3.34 -17.99
N LYS A 256 -12.83 -3.75 -18.90
CA LYS A 256 -13.22 -5.17 -19.05
C LYS A 256 -12.27 -5.89 -20.01
N PRO A 257 -11.72 -7.06 -19.66
CA PRO A 257 -10.93 -7.85 -20.59
C PRO A 257 -11.83 -8.46 -21.68
N TYR A 258 -11.37 -8.39 -22.93
CA TYR A 258 -11.87 -9.19 -24.06
C TYR A 258 -11.27 -10.59 -24.05
#